data_AF-A0A383BM53-F1
#
_entry.id   AF-A0A383BM53-F1
#
_cell.length_a   1.000
_cell.length_b   1.000
_cell.length_c   1.000
_cell.angle_alpha   90.00
_cell.angle_beta   90.00
_cell.angle_gamma   90.00
#
_symmetry.space_group_name_H-M   'P 1'
#
loop_
_entity.id
_entity.type
_entity.pdbx_description
1 polymer ?
#
loop_
_entity_poly.entity_id
_entity_poly.type
_entity_poly.pdbx_seq_one_letter_code
_entity_poly.pdbx_strand_id
1 'polypeptide(L)' 'MIYRGITLDRFQEEAIGRIHENASILVAAPTGAGKTLVAEYAVEKCISEG' A
#
# COMPACT_ATOMS: atom_id res chain seq x y z
N MET A 1 -1.67 4.51 -10.53
CA MET A 1 -0.72 3.40 -10.27
C MET A 1 -1.44 2.09 -10.49
N ILE A 2 -0.81 1.14 -11.21
CA ILE A 2 -1.37 -0.21 -11.40
C ILE A 2 -0.57 -1.17 -10.53
N TYR A 3 -1.25 -1.95 -9.70
CA TYR A 3 -0.64 -2.99 -8.87
C TYR A 3 -1.41 -4.30 -9.06
N ARG A 4 -0.70 -5.38 -9.40
CA ARG A 4 -1.28 -6.70 -9.70
C ARG A 4 -2.45 -6.66 -10.71
N GLY A 5 -2.37 -5.75 -11.69
CA GLY A 5 -3.41 -5.57 -12.72
C GLY A 5 -4.63 -4.75 -12.29
N ILE A 6 -4.64 -4.20 -11.08
CA ILE A 6 -5.73 -3.38 -10.53
C ILE A 6 -5.27 -1.92 -10.50
N THR A 7 -6.17 -1.00 -10.88
CA THR A 7 -5.94 0.44 -10.70
C THR A 7 -6.18 0.80 -9.24
N LEU A 8 -5.20 1.43 -8.61
CA LEU A 8 -5.27 1.78 -7.20
C LEU A 8 -6.20 2.97 -6.95
N ASP A 9 -6.92 2.90 -5.83
CA ASP A 9 -7.62 4.07 -5.29
C ASP A 9 -6.61 5.07 -4.74
N ARG A 10 -6.99 6.35 -4.73
CA ARG A 10 -6.13 7.46 -4.30
C ARG A 10 -5.48 7.23 -2.93
N PHE A 11 -6.22 6.70 -1.95
CA PHE A 11 -5.69 6.47 -0.61
C PHE A 11 -4.63 5.34 -0.59
N GLN A 12 -4.74 4.36 -1.49
CA GLN A 12 -3.77 3.27 -1.62
C GLN A 12 -2.48 3.81 -2.25
N GLU A 13 -2.59 4.64 -3.29
CA GLU A 13 -1.44 5.31 -3.91
C GLU A 13 -0.70 6.18 -2.90
N GLU A 14 -1.43 6.98 -2.11
CA GLU A 14 -0.84 7.81 -1.06
C GLU A 14 -0.14 6.96 0.01
N ALA A 15 -0.80 5.92 0.51
CA ALA A 15 -0.22 5.04 1.51
C ALA A 15 1.06 4.35 1.00
N ILE A 16 1.04 3.85 -0.22
CA ILE A 16 2.21 3.23 -0.86
C ILE A 16 3.34 4.24 -1.05
N GLY A 17 3.04 5.48 -1.45
CA GLY A 17 4.03 6.56 -1.54
C GLY A 17 4.72 6.81 -0.20
N ARG A 18 3.96 6.86 0.91
CA ARG A 18 4.52 7.02 2.26
C ARG A 18 5.35 5.80 2.70
N ILE A 19 4.94 4.60 2.33
CA ILE A 19 5.73 3.37 2.58
C ILE A 19 7.07 3.43 1.84
N HIS A 20 7.11 3.96 0.61
CA HIS A 20 8.37 4.18 -0.12
C HIS A 20 9.31 5.16 0.57
N GLU A 21 8.76 6.18 1.23
CA GLU A 21 9.52 7.13 2.06
C GLU A 21 9.96 6.53 3.41
N ASN A 22 9.73 5.23 3.65
CA ASN A 22 9.96 4.54 4.92
C ASN A 22 9.20 5.17 6.10
N ALA A 23 8.06 5.83 5.84
CA ALA A 23 7.23 6.40 6.87
C ALA A 23 6.33 5.33 7.52
N SER A 24 6.12 5.44 8.83
CA SER A 24 5.07 4.69 9.53
C SER A 24 3.71 5.36 9.30
N ILE A 25 2.70 4.59 8.89
CA ILE A 25 1.38 5.11 8.53
C ILE A 25 0.24 4.39 9.25
N LEU A 26 -0.89 5.08 9.39
CA LEU A 26 -2.17 4.50 9.81
C LEU A 26 -3.19 4.69 8.69
N VAL A 27 -3.72 3.59 8.15
CA VAL A 27 -4.76 3.62 7.12
C VAL A 27 -6.12 3.32 7.75
N ALA A 28 -6.95 4.36 7.88
CA ALA A 28 -8.33 4.24 8.36
C ALA A 28 -9.30 4.21 7.16
N ALA A 29 -9.79 3.02 6.81
CA ALA A 29 -10.79 2.82 5.76
C ALA A 29 -11.73 1.66 6.12
N PRO A 30 -12.95 1.59 5.57
CA PRO A 30 -13.89 0.47 5.82
C PRO A 30 -13.33 -0.90 5.42
N THR A 31 -13.90 -1.98 5.96
CA THR A 31 -13.63 -3.34 5.47
C THR A 31 -14.08 -3.46 4.01
N GLY A 32 -13.32 -4.18 3.19
CA GLY A 32 -13.58 -4.28 1.74
C GLY A 32 -12.99 -3.15 0.90
N ALA A 33 -12.54 -2.04 1.51
CA ALA A 33 -11.93 -0.92 0.78
C ALA A 33 -10.51 -1.21 0.22
N GLY A 34 -9.95 -2.39 0.45
CA GLY A 34 -8.62 -2.74 -0.09
C GLY A 34 -7.42 -2.32 0.76
N LYS A 35 -7.55 -2.23 2.09
CA LYS A 35 -6.41 -2.02 3.01
C LYS A 35 -5.38 -3.16 2.96
N THR A 36 -5.83 -4.39 2.73
CA THR A 36 -4.95 -5.57 2.63
C THR A 36 -3.90 -5.40 1.54
N LEU A 37 -4.28 -4.81 0.40
CA LEU A 37 -3.38 -4.53 -0.71
C LEU A 37 -2.20 -3.65 -0.28
N VAL A 38 -2.46 -2.61 0.52
CA VAL A 38 -1.41 -1.70 1.03
C VAL A 38 -0.45 -2.46 1.96
N ALA A 39 -0.96 -3.35 2.80
CA ALA A 39 -0.14 -4.18 3.68
C ALA A 39 0.71 -5.18 2.89
N GLU A 40 0.14 -5.84 1.88
CA GLU A 40 0.87 -6.75 0.98
C GLU A 40 2.01 -6.02 0.27
N TYR A 41 1.76 -4.81 -0.22
CA TYR A 41 2.79 -3.97 -0.83
C TYR A 41 3.97 -3.70 0.12
N ALA A 42 3.68 -3.35 1.38
CA ALA A 42 4.71 -3.09 2.38
C ALA A 42 5.58 -4.31 2.65
N VAL A 43 4.97 -5.50 2.72
CA VAL A 43 5.68 -6.77 2.89
C VAL A 43 6.56 -7.07 1.69
N GLU A 44 6.04 -6.94 0.47
CA GLU A 44 6.81 -7.15 -0.76
C GLU A 44 8.02 -6.22 -0.86
N LYS A 45 7.83 -4.92 -0.56
CA LYS A 45 8.93 -3.96 -0.50
C LYS A 45 10.02 -4.44 0.47
N CYS A 46 9.63 -4.80 1.69
CA CYS A 46 10.56 -5.27 2.73
C CYS A 46 11.36 -6.51 2.27
N ILE A 47 10.68 -7.48 1.63
CA ILE A 47 11.34 -8.67 1.08
C ILE A 47 12.28 -8.32 -0.07
N SER A 48 11.92 -7.36 -0.93
CA SER A 48 12.76 -6.96 -2.07
C SER A 48 14.00 -6.15 -1.69
N GLU A 49 14.00 -5.51 -0.53
CA GLU A 49 15.10 -4.67 -0.02
C GLU A 49 16.03 -5.42 0.94
N GLY A 50 15.68 -6.65 1.34
CA GLY A 50 16.50 -7.55 2.16
C GLY A 50 17.33 -8.51 1.34
#